data_AF-A0A939REJ3-F1
#
_entry.id   AF-A0A939REJ3-F1
#
_cell.length_a   1.000
_cell.length_b   1.000
_cell.length_c   1.000
_cell.angle_alpha   90.00
_cell.angle_beta   90.00
_cell.angle_gamma   90.00
#
_symmetry.space_group_name_H-M   'P 1'
#
loop_
_entity.id
_entity.type
_entity.pdbx_description
1 polymer ?
#
loop_
_entity_poly.entity_id
_entity_poly.type
_entity_poly.pdbx_seq_one_letter_code
_entity_poly.pdbx_strand_id
1 'polypeptide(L)'
;MEIMKNATPKGVFDAAPVTQQQYDPKAELAVDVDISLCTEEERPRMISIVNRLAKSEAGRETLEIAAKAGYKFGFLDASTNCFGCCFGGIKCIGLGPMASDDKLVSTLCHESRHAGQGVRMELIPDRDQLNVASIIRASRAKEADAQAYALKACKELEMQGDAGPLATFAKFYPPIYAAYEKALAEQNGVMNDKVVAGVFKGWYDQTGTKQSYEEGYIIEPMHDAIEQFNKGTTEDTYTFEHNVSSSQVVQAIGWTKNGNYLADEDPKFLDGEHYLSIGERTKKDAQDFFDIREEKTGIKKDKTVAKMPTHKDAYARRLPEMGKPRENTEETMSMGQTIEKWNTILGKKLYEGR
;
A
#
# COMPACT_ATOMS: atom_id res chain seq x y z
N MET A 1 28.43 -10.53 7.58
CA MET A 1 27.20 -11.31 7.77
C MET A 1 26.22 -10.92 6.69
N GLU A 2 26.12 -11.78 5.68
CA GLU A 2 25.39 -11.62 4.42
C GLU A 2 23.89 -11.89 4.59
N ILE A 3 23.07 -10.88 4.90
CA ILE A 3 21.59 -11.06 4.96
C ILE A 3 20.82 -9.91 4.27
N MET A 4 21.39 -9.25 3.25
CA MET A 4 20.65 -8.20 2.51
C MET A 4 20.85 -8.19 0.98
N LYS A 5 21.30 -9.29 0.37
CA LYS A 5 21.47 -9.33 -1.10
C LYS A 5 20.33 -9.96 -1.91
N ASN A 6 19.36 -10.63 -1.28
CA ASN A 6 18.35 -11.42 -2.02
C ASN A 6 16.90 -11.09 -1.64
N ALA A 7 16.55 -9.82 -1.44
CA ALA A 7 15.15 -9.40 -1.44
C ALA A 7 14.71 -8.99 -2.86
N THR A 8 15.01 -9.82 -3.85
CA THR A 8 14.18 -9.90 -5.05
C THR A 8 12.87 -10.56 -4.62
N PRO A 9 11.68 -10.10 -5.09
CA PRO A 9 10.40 -10.72 -4.74
C PRO A 9 10.40 -12.25 -4.93
N LYS A 10 11.18 -12.75 -5.89
CA LYS A 10 11.41 -14.18 -6.15
C LYS A 10 11.73 -15.03 -4.90
N GLY A 11 12.53 -14.54 -3.95
CA GLY A 11 12.94 -15.35 -2.78
C GLY A 11 11.86 -15.51 -1.70
N VAL A 12 10.77 -14.75 -1.77
CA VAL A 12 9.66 -14.81 -0.80
C VAL A 12 8.53 -15.73 -1.28
N PHE A 13 8.55 -16.12 -2.57
CA PHE A 13 7.63 -17.09 -3.15
C PHE A 13 8.09 -18.55 -2.99
N ASP A 14 9.31 -18.80 -2.48
CA ASP A 14 9.86 -20.13 -2.22
C ASP A 14 9.31 -20.77 -0.91
N ALA A 15 8.13 -20.34 -0.47
CA ALA A 15 7.39 -21.07 0.55
C ALA A 15 6.95 -22.41 -0.04
N ALA A 16 7.20 -23.50 0.70
CA ALA A 16 6.75 -24.85 0.36
C ALA A 16 5.31 -24.83 -0.19
N PRO A 17 4.97 -25.65 -1.20
CA PRO A 17 3.64 -25.66 -1.79
C PRO A 17 2.60 -25.73 -0.68
N VAL A 18 1.72 -24.72 -0.64
CA VAL A 18 0.61 -24.66 0.32
C VAL A 18 -0.10 -25.99 0.25
N THR A 19 -0.06 -26.76 1.33
CA THR A 19 -0.81 -27.99 1.48
C THR A 19 -2.24 -27.65 1.09
N GLN A 20 -2.86 -28.39 0.16
CA GLN A 20 -4.23 -28.10 -0.30
C GLN A 20 -5.16 -28.00 0.91
N GLN A 21 -5.41 -26.77 1.32
CA GLN A 21 -6.27 -26.47 2.46
C GLN A 21 -7.69 -26.70 1.96
N GLN A 22 -8.41 -27.63 2.57
CA GLN A 22 -9.81 -27.85 2.24
C GLN A 22 -10.63 -26.74 2.89
N TYR A 23 -11.36 -26.00 2.06
CA TYR A 23 -12.30 -24.98 2.50
C TYR A 23 -13.71 -25.58 2.54
N ASP A 24 -14.52 -25.16 3.49
CA ASP A 24 -15.93 -25.55 3.54
C ASP A 24 -16.67 -24.90 2.36
N PRO A 25 -17.16 -25.67 1.37
CA PRO A 25 -17.86 -25.10 0.22
C PRO A 25 -19.23 -24.51 0.59
N LYS A 26 -19.72 -24.75 1.81
CA LYS A 26 -21.01 -24.22 2.32
C LYS A 26 -20.83 -23.02 3.25
N ALA A 27 -19.60 -22.58 3.50
CA ALA A 27 -19.37 -21.40 4.33
C ALA A 27 -20.02 -20.16 3.70
N GLU A 28 -20.73 -19.40 4.52
CA GLU A 28 -21.31 -18.11 4.12
C GLU A 28 -20.42 -16.96 4.62
N LEU A 29 -20.51 -15.80 3.96
CA LEU A 29 -19.75 -14.63 4.33
C LEU A 29 -20.23 -14.05 5.67
N ALA A 30 -19.30 -13.79 6.59
CA ALA A 30 -19.56 -13.14 7.87
C ALA A 30 -19.72 -11.61 7.76
N VAL A 31 -19.35 -11.04 6.62
CA VAL A 31 -19.54 -9.63 6.21
C VAL A 31 -19.94 -9.65 4.73
N ASP A 32 -21.00 -8.93 4.36
CA ASP A 32 -21.54 -8.89 2.99
C ASP A 32 -20.63 -8.08 2.05
N VAL A 33 -19.49 -8.67 1.67
CA VAL A 33 -18.54 -8.13 0.68
C VAL A 33 -18.85 -8.69 -0.71
N ASP A 34 -18.72 -7.85 -1.75
CA ASP A 34 -18.93 -8.29 -3.13
C ASP A 34 -17.73 -9.10 -3.64
N ILE A 35 -17.80 -10.44 -3.56
CA ILE A 35 -16.78 -11.36 -4.10
C ILE A 35 -17.07 -11.79 -5.56
N SER A 36 -17.76 -10.95 -6.34
CA SER A 36 -18.08 -11.26 -7.75
C SER A 36 -16.86 -11.40 -8.65
N LEU A 37 -15.68 -10.93 -8.24
CA LEU A 37 -14.42 -11.10 -8.98
C LEU A 37 -13.75 -12.46 -8.76
N CYS A 38 -14.27 -13.31 -7.87
CA CYS A 38 -13.80 -14.69 -7.69
C CYS A 38 -14.48 -15.65 -8.68
N THR A 39 -13.70 -16.62 -9.18
CA THR A 39 -14.23 -17.84 -9.81
C THR A 39 -14.87 -18.77 -8.76
N GLU A 40 -15.67 -19.75 -9.18
CA GLU A 40 -16.29 -20.71 -8.25
C GLU A 40 -15.25 -21.49 -7.43
N GLU A 41 -14.08 -21.77 -7.99
CA GLU A 41 -12.97 -22.42 -7.28
C GLU A 41 -12.29 -21.50 -6.26
N GLU A 42 -12.25 -20.19 -6.53
CA GLU A 42 -11.63 -19.19 -5.66
C GLU A 42 -12.53 -18.79 -4.48
N ARG A 43 -13.85 -18.86 -4.66
CA ARG A 43 -14.85 -18.39 -3.69
C ARG A 43 -14.68 -19.01 -2.29
N PRO A 44 -14.54 -20.34 -2.11
CA PRO A 44 -14.39 -20.92 -0.78
C PRO A 44 -13.18 -20.39 -0.01
N ARG A 45 -12.06 -20.15 -0.72
CA ARG A 45 -10.86 -19.58 -0.12
C ARG A 45 -11.06 -18.12 0.26
N MET A 46 -11.65 -17.31 -0.63
CA MET A 46 -11.94 -15.91 -0.32
C MET A 46 -12.88 -15.79 0.90
N ILE A 47 -13.94 -16.62 0.95
CA ILE A 47 -14.85 -16.68 2.10
C ILE A 47 -14.10 -17.02 3.38
N SER A 48 -13.22 -18.04 3.35
CA SER A 48 -12.38 -18.41 4.49
C SER A 48 -11.53 -17.24 5.00
N ILE A 49 -10.84 -16.53 4.11
CA ILE A 49 -9.98 -15.38 4.47
C ILE A 49 -10.81 -14.22 5.02
N VAL A 50 -11.94 -13.88 4.37
CA VAL A 50 -12.86 -12.83 4.84
C VAL A 50 -13.42 -13.17 6.22
N ASN A 51 -13.93 -14.39 6.40
CA ASN A 51 -14.52 -14.83 7.67
C ASN A 51 -13.48 -14.86 8.79
N ARG A 52 -12.25 -15.25 8.47
CA ARG A 52 -11.14 -15.24 9.42
C ARG A 52 -10.80 -13.82 9.85
N LEU A 53 -10.67 -12.88 8.90
CA LEU A 53 -10.43 -11.47 9.22
C LEU A 53 -11.59 -10.85 10.02
N ALA A 54 -12.84 -11.19 9.69
CA ALA A 54 -14.04 -10.65 10.32
C ALA A 54 -14.24 -11.08 11.80
N LYS A 55 -13.40 -11.97 12.33
CA LYS A 55 -13.33 -12.27 13.78
C LYS A 55 -12.64 -11.15 14.56
N SER A 56 -11.75 -10.40 13.93
CA SER A 56 -11.19 -9.17 14.50
C SER A 56 -12.19 -8.03 14.33
N GLU A 57 -12.34 -7.19 15.36
CA GLU A 57 -13.15 -5.98 15.27
C GLU A 57 -12.59 -5.00 14.24
N ALA A 58 -11.26 -4.81 14.24
CA ALA A 58 -10.58 -3.99 13.25
C ALA A 58 -10.75 -4.56 11.83
N GLY A 59 -10.55 -5.87 11.67
CA GLY A 59 -10.73 -6.55 10.40
C GLY A 59 -12.15 -6.40 9.85
N ARG A 60 -13.15 -6.68 10.68
CA ARG A 60 -14.57 -6.49 10.34
C ARG A 60 -14.88 -5.04 9.95
N GLU A 61 -14.39 -4.07 10.72
CA GLU A 61 -14.60 -2.64 10.41
C GLU A 61 -14.07 -2.29 9.01
N THR A 62 -12.86 -2.73 8.65
CA THR A 62 -12.33 -2.45 7.30
C THR A 62 -13.14 -3.10 6.18
N LEU A 63 -13.62 -4.33 6.38
CA LEU A 63 -14.43 -5.05 5.40
C LEU A 63 -15.77 -4.37 5.18
N GLU A 64 -16.45 -3.95 6.25
CA GLU A 64 -17.74 -3.26 6.20
C GLU A 64 -17.61 -1.89 5.51
N ILE A 65 -16.54 -1.15 5.79
CA ILE A 65 -16.26 0.13 5.11
C ILE A 65 -16.02 -0.09 3.61
N ALA A 66 -15.21 -1.09 3.24
CA ALA A 66 -14.93 -1.41 1.85
C ALA A 66 -16.21 -1.85 1.10
N ALA A 67 -17.02 -2.71 1.70
CA ALA A 67 -18.32 -3.11 1.17
C ALA A 67 -19.24 -1.91 0.95
N LYS A 68 -19.39 -1.04 1.96
CA LYS A 68 -20.21 0.18 1.86
C LYS A 68 -19.70 1.15 0.79
N ALA A 69 -18.40 1.22 0.57
CA ALA A 69 -17.79 2.04 -0.48
C ALA A 69 -18.00 1.45 -1.89
N GLY A 70 -18.53 0.21 -1.99
CA GLY A 70 -18.83 -0.48 -3.24
C GLY A 70 -17.64 -1.23 -3.83
N TYR A 71 -16.70 -1.67 -2.99
CA TYR A 71 -15.54 -2.41 -3.46
C TYR A 71 -15.87 -3.88 -3.74
N LYS A 72 -15.29 -4.39 -4.82
CA LYS A 72 -15.34 -5.80 -5.21
C LYS A 72 -14.04 -6.52 -4.86
N PHE A 73 -14.12 -7.78 -4.48
CA PHE A 73 -13.02 -8.57 -3.95
C PHE A 73 -12.73 -9.76 -4.86
N GLY A 74 -11.46 -9.98 -5.17
CA GLY A 74 -11.01 -11.08 -6.03
C GLY A 74 -9.55 -11.48 -5.80
N PHE A 75 -9.12 -12.52 -6.49
CA PHE A 75 -7.69 -12.83 -6.60
C PHE A 75 -7.11 -12.20 -7.87
N LEU A 76 -5.90 -11.68 -7.73
CA LEU A 76 -5.06 -11.18 -8.82
C LEU A 76 -4.68 -12.33 -9.75
N ASP A 77 -4.13 -11.98 -10.92
CA ASP A 77 -3.44 -12.97 -11.75
C ASP A 77 -2.21 -13.52 -11.03
N ALA A 78 -1.90 -14.81 -11.21
CA ALA A 78 -0.79 -15.46 -10.52
C ALA A 78 0.59 -14.91 -10.91
N SER A 79 0.72 -14.29 -12.08
CA SER A 79 1.93 -13.57 -12.49
C SER A 79 2.08 -12.19 -11.85
N THR A 80 1.04 -11.71 -11.16
CA THR A 80 1.09 -10.41 -10.46
C THR A 80 2.05 -10.49 -9.29
N ASN A 81 3.07 -9.63 -9.30
CA ASN A 81 4.17 -9.69 -8.35
C ASN A 81 3.89 -8.90 -7.05
N CYS A 82 2.73 -9.11 -6.44
CA CYS A 82 2.36 -8.51 -5.15
C CYS A 82 1.44 -9.43 -4.32
N PHE A 83 1.33 -9.14 -3.02
CA PHE A 83 0.44 -9.88 -2.13
C PHE A 83 -1.00 -9.39 -2.16
N GLY A 84 -1.22 -8.15 -2.58
CA GLY A 84 -2.53 -7.54 -2.70
C GLY A 84 -2.43 -6.13 -3.27
N CYS A 85 -3.56 -5.61 -3.75
CA CYS A 85 -3.70 -4.26 -4.27
C CYS A 85 -5.13 -3.74 -4.09
N CYS A 86 -5.25 -2.46 -3.76
CA CYS A 86 -6.49 -1.69 -3.79
C CYS A 86 -6.52 -0.77 -5.04
N PHE A 87 -7.42 -1.05 -5.97
CA PHE A 87 -7.68 -0.22 -7.15
C PHE A 87 -8.81 0.76 -6.85
N GLY A 88 -8.49 1.92 -6.28
CA GLY A 88 -9.49 2.92 -5.89
C GLY A 88 -10.37 3.41 -7.04
N GLY A 89 -9.78 3.68 -8.21
CA GLY A 89 -10.51 4.22 -9.37
C GLY A 89 -11.58 3.28 -9.95
N ILE A 90 -11.40 1.96 -9.83
CA ILE A 90 -12.38 0.96 -10.28
C ILE A 90 -13.05 0.20 -9.13
N LYS A 91 -12.75 0.59 -7.88
CA LYS A 91 -13.25 -0.01 -6.64
C LYS A 91 -13.06 -1.53 -6.57
N CYS A 92 -11.82 -1.99 -6.75
CA CYS A 92 -11.47 -3.41 -6.63
C CYS A 92 -10.40 -3.62 -5.56
N ILE A 93 -10.48 -4.72 -4.82
CA ILE A 93 -9.45 -5.25 -3.93
C ILE A 93 -9.03 -6.62 -4.46
N GLY A 94 -7.75 -6.76 -4.77
CA GLY A 94 -7.15 -8.00 -5.24
C GLY A 94 -6.20 -8.59 -4.20
N LEU A 95 -6.22 -9.92 -4.04
CA LEU A 95 -5.23 -10.67 -3.26
C LEU A 95 -4.34 -11.52 -4.18
N GLY A 96 -3.06 -11.61 -3.85
CA GLY A 96 -2.09 -12.45 -4.56
C GLY A 96 -2.36 -13.93 -4.29
N PRO A 97 -2.73 -14.75 -5.29
CA PRO A 97 -3.19 -16.12 -5.06
C PRO A 97 -2.10 -17.05 -4.53
N MET A 98 -0.82 -16.70 -4.70
CA MET A 98 0.32 -17.53 -4.30
C MET A 98 0.72 -17.37 -2.83
N ALA A 99 0.17 -16.39 -2.10
CA ALA A 99 0.47 -16.18 -0.69
C ALA A 99 -0.30 -17.15 0.22
N SER A 100 0.21 -17.40 1.42
CA SER A 100 -0.50 -18.17 2.45
C SER A 100 -1.71 -17.40 2.99
N ASP A 101 -2.72 -18.12 3.48
CA ASP A 101 -3.91 -17.51 4.09
C ASP A 101 -3.55 -16.64 5.31
N ASP A 102 -2.56 -17.04 6.12
CA ASP A 102 -2.04 -16.23 7.22
C ASP A 102 -1.53 -14.87 6.74
N LYS A 103 -0.80 -14.85 5.62
CA LYS A 103 -0.31 -13.61 5.02
C LYS A 103 -1.48 -12.79 4.48
N LEU A 104 -2.39 -13.45 3.76
CA LEU A 104 -3.51 -12.80 3.09
C LEU A 104 -4.55 -12.20 4.04
N VAL A 105 -4.69 -12.70 5.27
CA VAL A 105 -5.52 -12.05 6.30
C VAL A 105 -5.03 -10.64 6.60
N SER A 106 -3.72 -10.49 6.85
CA SER A 106 -3.13 -9.17 7.10
C SER A 106 -3.19 -8.27 5.86
N THR A 107 -2.95 -8.83 4.68
CA THR A 107 -3.01 -8.10 3.41
C THR A 107 -4.43 -7.63 3.12
N LEU A 108 -5.45 -8.47 3.32
CA LEU A 108 -6.84 -8.10 3.10
C LEU A 108 -7.26 -6.94 4.00
N CYS A 109 -6.82 -6.94 5.27
CA CYS A 109 -7.05 -5.81 6.17
C CYS A 109 -6.39 -4.52 5.66
N HIS A 110 -5.14 -4.63 5.18
CA HIS A 110 -4.38 -3.51 4.62
C HIS A 110 -5.07 -2.93 3.36
N GLU A 111 -5.41 -3.75 2.38
CA GLU A 111 -6.07 -3.29 1.14
C GLU A 111 -7.49 -2.78 1.39
N SER A 112 -8.22 -3.37 2.34
CA SER A 112 -9.55 -2.89 2.75
C SER A 112 -9.45 -1.55 3.48
N ARG A 113 -8.36 -1.31 4.21
CA ARG A 113 -8.10 0.00 4.84
C ARG A 113 -7.95 1.10 3.80
N HIS A 114 -7.31 0.81 2.66
CA HIS A 114 -7.21 1.74 1.54
C HIS A 114 -8.56 2.14 0.95
N ALA A 115 -9.55 1.24 0.92
CA ALA A 115 -10.90 1.57 0.47
C ALA A 115 -11.54 2.67 1.34
N GLY A 116 -11.41 2.55 2.66
CA GLY A 116 -11.87 3.60 3.57
C GLY A 116 -11.11 4.91 3.41
N GLN A 117 -9.79 4.83 3.25
CA GLN A 117 -8.95 6.01 3.03
C GLN A 117 -9.35 6.73 1.73
N GLY A 118 -9.69 5.99 0.66
CA GLY A 118 -10.18 6.56 -0.59
C GLY A 118 -11.41 7.45 -0.41
N VAL A 119 -12.35 7.05 0.46
CA VAL A 119 -13.53 7.86 0.78
C VAL A 119 -13.15 9.12 1.59
N ARG A 120 -12.22 9.00 2.54
CA ARG A 120 -11.85 10.13 3.44
C ARG A 120 -10.87 11.12 2.81
N MET A 121 -10.08 10.66 1.85
CA MET A 121 -9.07 11.45 1.15
C MET A 121 -9.59 12.00 -0.18
N GLU A 122 -10.89 11.93 -0.48
CA GLU A 122 -11.49 12.39 -1.74
C GLU A 122 -11.22 13.88 -2.03
N LEU A 123 -11.00 14.69 -0.99
CA LEU A 123 -10.65 16.12 -1.12
C LEU A 123 -9.14 16.39 -1.25
N ILE A 124 -8.30 15.36 -1.14
CA ILE A 124 -6.86 15.46 -1.41
C ILE A 124 -6.68 15.24 -2.91
N PRO A 125 -6.03 16.18 -3.64
CA PRO A 125 -5.77 16.01 -5.07
C PRO A 125 -5.06 14.69 -5.37
N ASP A 126 -5.32 14.16 -6.57
CA ASP A 126 -4.64 12.96 -7.03
C ASP A 126 -3.12 13.14 -7.03
N ARG A 127 -2.41 12.02 -6.88
CA ARG A 127 -0.96 12.01 -6.67
C ARG A 127 -0.20 12.76 -7.77
N ASP A 128 -0.68 12.70 -9.00
CA ASP A 128 -0.09 13.36 -10.17
C ASP A 128 -0.16 14.90 -10.10
N GLN A 129 -1.05 15.44 -9.28
CA GLN A 129 -1.21 16.87 -9.05
C GLN A 129 -0.40 17.39 -7.86
N LEU A 130 0.09 16.51 -6.99
CA LEU A 130 0.76 16.86 -5.75
C LEU A 130 2.25 17.18 -5.96
N ASN A 131 2.76 18.17 -5.23
CA ASN A 131 4.19 18.41 -5.12
C ASN A 131 4.90 17.23 -4.42
N VAL A 132 6.22 17.07 -4.60
CA VAL A 132 6.97 15.89 -4.15
C VAL A 132 6.85 15.68 -2.64
N ALA A 133 6.96 16.76 -1.85
CA ALA A 133 6.80 16.66 -0.40
C ALA A 133 5.40 16.18 0.00
N SER A 134 4.35 16.59 -0.72
CA SER A 134 2.96 16.18 -0.49
C SER A 134 2.72 14.73 -0.91
N ILE A 135 3.31 14.27 -2.04
CA ILE A 135 3.30 12.86 -2.44
C ILE A 135 3.88 12.00 -1.32
N ILE A 136 5.09 12.33 -0.84
CA ILE A 136 5.75 11.60 0.25
C ILE A 136 4.91 11.58 1.52
N ARG A 137 4.40 12.74 1.92
CA ARG A 137 3.60 12.87 3.15
C ARG A 137 2.32 12.04 3.09
N ALA A 138 1.54 12.19 2.03
CA ALA A 138 0.23 11.53 1.90
C ALA A 138 0.38 10.03 1.67
N SER A 139 1.26 9.61 0.75
CA SER A 139 1.44 8.18 0.43
C SER A 139 1.96 7.39 1.62
N ARG A 140 3.04 7.84 2.27
CA ARG A 140 3.62 7.13 3.42
C ARG A 140 2.65 7.06 4.59
N ALA A 141 1.92 8.14 4.87
CA ALA A 141 0.92 8.15 5.94
C ALA A 141 -0.23 7.18 5.63
N LYS A 142 -0.68 7.09 4.37
CA LYS A 142 -1.70 6.14 3.92
C LYS A 142 -1.26 4.69 4.17
N GLU A 143 -0.01 4.36 3.80
CA GLU A 143 0.59 3.04 3.98
C GLU A 143 0.83 2.69 5.45
N ALA A 144 1.32 3.64 6.24
CA ALA A 144 1.54 3.48 7.67
C ALA A 144 0.24 3.22 8.43
N ASP A 145 -0.85 3.91 8.09
CA ASP A 145 -2.20 3.66 8.66
C ASP A 145 -2.72 2.27 8.26
N ALA A 146 -2.56 1.88 6.98
CA ALA A 146 -2.96 0.56 6.50
C ALA A 146 -2.22 -0.58 7.21
N GLN A 147 -0.91 -0.48 7.39
CA GLN A 147 -0.11 -1.47 8.13
C GLN A 147 -0.40 -1.48 9.63
N ALA A 148 -0.56 -0.31 10.27
CA ALA A 148 -0.87 -0.23 11.69
C ALA A 148 -2.21 -0.91 12.03
N TYR A 149 -3.21 -0.69 11.18
CA TYR A 149 -4.52 -1.29 11.35
C TYR A 149 -4.53 -2.79 11.03
N ALA A 150 -3.75 -3.24 10.04
CA ALA A 150 -3.54 -4.66 9.77
C ALA A 150 -2.89 -5.39 10.97
N LEU A 151 -1.87 -4.78 11.60
CA LEU A 151 -1.27 -5.35 12.81
C LEU A 151 -2.29 -5.44 13.95
N LYS A 152 -3.10 -4.39 14.16
CA LYS A 152 -4.18 -4.40 15.16
C LYS A 152 -5.14 -5.58 14.92
N ALA A 153 -5.55 -5.81 13.68
CA ALA A 153 -6.40 -6.94 13.34
C ALA A 153 -5.72 -8.29 13.64
N CYS A 154 -4.44 -8.45 13.25
CA CYS A 154 -3.68 -9.65 13.55
C CYS A 154 -3.56 -9.92 15.07
N LYS A 155 -3.38 -8.87 15.89
CA LYS A 155 -3.33 -9.00 17.35
C LYS A 155 -4.68 -9.40 17.95
N GLU A 156 -5.78 -8.83 17.47
CA GLU A 156 -7.12 -9.22 17.91
C GLU A 156 -7.45 -10.68 17.56
N LEU A 157 -6.96 -11.18 16.43
CA LEU A 157 -7.07 -12.60 16.05
C LEU A 157 -6.22 -13.50 16.95
N GLU A 158 -4.98 -13.09 17.27
CA GLU A 158 -4.12 -13.83 18.19
C GLU A 158 -4.77 -13.98 19.57
N MET A 159 -5.41 -12.91 20.09
CA MET A 159 -6.15 -12.95 21.36
C MET A 159 -7.33 -13.93 21.35
N GLN A 160 -7.80 -14.34 20.17
CA GLN A 160 -8.86 -15.33 19.97
C GLN A 160 -8.31 -16.73 19.64
N GLY A 161 -6.99 -16.93 19.75
CA GLY A 161 -6.32 -18.20 19.50
C GLY A 161 -5.81 -18.39 18.07
N ASP A 162 -5.94 -17.38 17.21
CA ASP A 162 -5.47 -17.43 15.82
C ASP A 162 -4.15 -16.64 15.66
N ALA A 163 -3.04 -17.27 16.05
CA ALA A 163 -1.72 -16.63 16.09
C ALA A 163 -1.01 -16.55 14.72
N GLY A 164 -1.46 -17.30 13.72
CA GLY A 164 -0.81 -17.42 12.40
C GLY A 164 -0.59 -16.08 11.68
N PRO A 165 -1.61 -15.20 11.60
CA PRO A 165 -1.49 -13.92 10.90
C PRO A 165 -0.48 -12.98 11.56
N LEU A 166 -0.46 -12.88 12.90
CA LEU A 166 0.50 -12.02 13.60
C LEU A 166 1.93 -12.56 13.47
N ALA A 167 2.12 -13.87 13.63
CA ALA A 167 3.42 -14.50 13.44
C ALA A 167 3.95 -14.32 12.00
N THR A 168 3.06 -14.37 11.01
CA THR A 168 3.41 -14.09 9.62
C THR A 168 3.71 -12.59 9.42
N PHE A 169 2.90 -11.69 9.98
CA PHE A 169 3.15 -10.24 9.94
C PHE A 169 4.55 -9.89 10.46
N ALA A 170 4.93 -10.42 11.62
CA ALA A 170 6.23 -10.18 12.26
C ALA A 170 7.42 -10.56 11.36
N LYS A 171 7.30 -11.63 10.57
CA LYS A 171 8.33 -12.08 9.62
C LYS A 171 8.51 -11.12 8.44
N PHE A 172 7.40 -10.60 7.92
CA PHE A 172 7.40 -9.73 6.74
C PHE A 172 7.70 -8.27 7.06
N TYR A 173 7.35 -7.82 8.27
CA TYR A 173 7.50 -6.43 8.68
C TYR A 173 8.22 -6.28 10.04
N PRO A 174 9.47 -6.76 10.18
CA PRO A 174 10.17 -6.72 11.47
C PRO A 174 10.27 -5.33 12.11
N PRO A 175 10.55 -4.22 11.38
CA PRO A 175 10.61 -2.90 11.99
C PRO A 175 9.27 -2.44 12.58
N ILE A 176 8.16 -2.67 11.86
CA ILE A 176 6.81 -2.36 12.34
C ILE A 176 6.50 -3.20 13.59
N TYR A 177 6.83 -4.49 13.56
CA TYR A 177 6.58 -5.38 14.69
C TYR A 177 7.39 -5.00 15.93
N ALA A 178 8.65 -4.59 15.77
CA ALA A 178 9.47 -4.09 16.87
C ALA A 178 8.88 -2.80 17.49
N ALA A 179 8.36 -1.89 16.66
CA ALA A 179 7.67 -0.69 17.14
C ALA A 179 6.38 -1.04 17.90
N TYR A 180 5.64 -2.04 17.44
CA TYR A 180 4.49 -2.59 18.16
C TYR A 180 4.89 -3.13 19.54
N GLU A 181 5.90 -3.99 19.64
CA GLU A 181 6.31 -4.57 20.92
C GLU A 181 6.73 -3.48 21.92
N LYS A 182 7.49 -2.49 21.45
CA LYS A 182 7.86 -1.32 22.25
C LYS A 182 6.64 -0.54 22.73
N ALA A 183 5.75 -0.15 21.81
CA ALA A 183 4.58 0.65 22.15
C ALA A 183 3.63 -0.10 23.08
N LEU A 184 3.45 -1.41 22.87
CA LEU A 184 2.65 -2.26 23.75
C LEU A 184 3.25 -2.34 25.16
N ALA A 185 4.57 -2.48 25.30
CA ALA A 185 5.25 -2.47 26.59
C ALA A 185 5.07 -1.12 27.32
N GLU A 186 5.19 0.00 26.60
CA GLU A 186 4.95 1.35 27.15
C GLU A 186 3.49 1.55 27.60
N GLN A 187 2.56 0.78 27.04
CA GLN A 187 1.15 0.76 27.44
C GLN A 187 0.81 -0.42 28.37
N ASN A 188 1.80 -0.99 29.08
CA ASN A 188 1.63 -2.09 30.05
C ASN A 188 0.91 -3.33 29.47
N GLY A 189 1.16 -3.65 28.21
CA GLY A 189 0.54 -4.81 27.56
C GLY A 189 -0.85 -4.54 26.97
N VAL A 190 -1.39 -3.32 27.10
CA VAL A 190 -2.75 -2.98 26.67
C VAL A 190 -2.74 -2.47 25.23
N MET A 191 -3.45 -3.17 24.35
CA MET A 191 -3.69 -2.71 22.98
C MET A 191 -4.67 -1.53 22.99
N ASN A 192 -4.18 -0.34 22.65
CA ASN A 192 -4.97 0.90 22.60
C ASN A 192 -4.49 1.80 21.44
N ASP A 193 -5.12 2.97 21.27
CA ASP A 193 -4.81 3.91 20.19
C ASP A 193 -3.36 4.41 20.21
N LYS A 194 -2.73 4.53 21.39
CA LYS A 194 -1.30 4.89 21.50
C LYS A 194 -0.40 3.79 20.97
N VAL A 195 -0.76 2.52 21.16
CA VAL A 195 -0.05 1.40 20.54
C VAL A 195 -0.17 1.50 19.03
N VAL A 196 -1.38 1.69 18.49
CA VAL A 196 -1.62 1.82 17.04
C VAL A 196 -0.84 3.00 16.44
N ALA A 197 -0.81 4.15 17.12
CA ALA A 197 0.00 5.31 16.73
C ALA A 197 1.50 5.00 16.76
N GLY A 198 1.99 4.22 17.73
CA GLY A 198 3.36 3.74 17.77
C GLY A 198 3.72 2.85 16.56
N VAL A 199 2.82 1.95 16.18
CA VAL A 199 2.97 1.09 14.99
C VAL A 199 2.98 1.90 13.71
N PHE A 200 2.09 2.90 13.60
CA PHE A 200 2.07 3.85 12.50
C PHE A 200 3.43 4.53 12.33
N LYS A 201 4.01 5.04 13.42
CA LYS A 201 5.32 5.70 13.38
C LYS A 201 6.44 4.72 13.03
N GLY A 202 6.39 3.48 13.52
CA GLY A 202 7.36 2.43 13.21
C GLY A 202 7.43 2.03 11.73
N TRP A 203 6.38 2.30 10.95
CA TRP A 203 6.42 2.10 9.49
C TRP A 203 7.56 2.89 8.82
N TYR A 204 7.89 4.06 9.35
CA TYR A 204 8.90 4.96 8.80
C TYR A 204 10.35 4.48 9.01
N ASP A 205 10.56 3.45 9.84
CA ASP A 205 11.85 2.77 10.01
C ASP A 205 12.17 1.81 8.85
N GLN A 206 11.21 1.54 7.97
CA GLN A 206 11.39 0.66 6.80
C GLN A 206 12.03 1.42 5.63
N THR A 207 13.32 1.70 5.69
CA THR A 207 14.05 2.45 4.65
C THR A 207 13.94 1.84 3.25
N GLY A 208 14.06 0.51 3.14
CA GLY A 208 13.87 -0.20 1.86
C GLY A 208 12.48 0.00 1.27
N THR A 209 11.43 -0.11 2.09
CA THR A 209 10.05 0.16 1.67
C THR A 209 9.87 1.61 1.26
N LYS A 210 10.33 2.59 2.06
CA LYS A 210 10.27 4.02 1.70
C LYS A 210 10.90 4.28 0.33
N GLN A 211 12.07 3.70 0.06
CA GLN A 211 12.73 3.85 -1.22
C GLN A 211 11.97 3.17 -2.38
N SER A 212 11.35 2.00 -2.17
CA SER A 212 10.49 1.38 -3.19
C SER A 212 9.30 2.27 -3.56
N TYR A 213 8.67 2.92 -2.58
CA TYR A 213 7.58 3.87 -2.82
C TYR A 213 8.08 5.14 -3.50
N GLU A 214 9.25 5.66 -3.14
CA GLU A 214 9.88 6.78 -3.86
C GLU A 214 10.12 6.45 -5.33
N GLU A 215 10.67 5.27 -5.61
CA GLU A 215 10.92 4.84 -6.99
C GLU A 215 9.62 4.70 -7.77
N GLY A 216 8.62 3.99 -7.24
CA GLY A 216 7.37 3.73 -7.96
C GLY A 216 6.41 4.93 -8.05
N TYR A 217 6.39 5.83 -7.06
CA TYR A 217 5.42 6.94 -7.01
C TYR A 217 5.98 8.27 -7.50
N ILE A 218 7.29 8.39 -7.61
CA ILE A 218 7.96 9.66 -7.95
C ILE A 218 8.87 9.44 -9.14
N ILE A 219 9.84 8.52 -9.05
CA ILE A 219 10.90 8.42 -10.06
C ILE A 219 10.41 7.78 -11.36
N GLU A 220 9.66 6.68 -11.31
CA GLU A 220 9.11 6.06 -12.52
C GLU A 220 8.18 7.00 -13.30
N PRO A 221 7.19 7.66 -12.66
CA PRO A 221 6.36 8.62 -13.39
C PRO A 221 7.14 9.81 -13.95
N MET A 222 8.23 10.23 -13.29
CA MET A 222 9.14 11.26 -13.82
C MET A 222 9.87 10.79 -15.08
N HIS A 223 10.31 9.52 -15.14
CA HIS A 223 10.86 8.95 -16.38
C HIS A 223 9.81 8.91 -17.49
N ASP A 224 8.60 8.43 -17.18
CA ASP A 224 7.51 8.32 -18.16
C ASP A 224 7.16 9.72 -18.72
N ALA A 225 7.10 10.74 -17.87
CA ALA A 225 6.88 12.12 -18.29
C ALA A 225 7.99 12.65 -19.22
N ILE A 226 9.27 12.35 -18.95
CA ILE A 226 10.37 12.73 -19.85
C ILE A 226 10.23 12.06 -21.21
N GLU A 227 9.83 10.78 -21.26
CA GLU A 227 9.59 10.08 -22.51
C GLU A 227 8.47 10.74 -23.32
N GLN A 228 7.40 11.20 -22.66
CA GLN A 228 6.33 11.96 -23.31
C GLN A 228 6.84 13.32 -23.83
N PHE A 229 7.62 14.06 -23.05
CA PHE A 229 8.22 15.31 -23.52
C PHE A 229 9.09 15.11 -24.76
N ASN A 230 9.82 13.99 -24.83
CA ASN A 230 10.63 13.64 -26.00
C ASN A 230 9.80 13.27 -27.23
N LYS A 231 8.56 12.80 -27.03
CA LYS A 231 7.56 12.59 -28.10
C LYS A 231 6.80 13.88 -28.47
N GLY A 232 7.05 14.98 -27.76
CA GLY A 232 6.39 16.27 -27.99
C GLY A 232 5.00 16.39 -27.35
N THR A 233 4.68 15.55 -26.37
CA THR A 233 3.37 15.52 -25.68
C THR A 233 3.53 15.88 -24.19
N THR A 234 2.42 16.29 -23.57
CA THR A 234 2.33 16.58 -22.12
C THR A 234 1.10 15.94 -21.46
N GLU A 235 0.39 15.06 -22.16
CA GLU A 235 -0.94 14.54 -21.78
C GLU A 235 -0.96 13.83 -20.42
N ASP A 236 0.14 13.20 -20.00
CA ASP A 236 0.26 12.46 -18.72
C ASP A 236 1.23 13.12 -17.73
N THR A 237 1.41 14.44 -17.83
CA THR A 237 2.42 15.14 -17.02
C THR A 237 1.94 15.39 -15.61
N TYR A 238 2.69 14.89 -14.62
CA TYR A 238 2.51 15.27 -13.23
C TYR A 238 2.69 16.80 -13.10
N THR A 239 1.68 17.49 -12.60
CA THR A 239 1.68 18.98 -12.55
C THR A 239 2.57 19.47 -11.40
N PHE A 240 2.53 18.76 -10.26
CA PHE A 240 3.18 19.14 -8.99
C PHE A 240 2.73 20.51 -8.46
N GLU A 241 1.48 20.90 -8.73
CA GLU A 241 0.95 22.24 -8.42
C GLU A 241 0.35 22.34 -7.02
N HIS A 242 -0.09 21.22 -6.45
CA HIS A 242 -0.85 21.21 -5.21
C HIS A 242 0.01 20.84 -4.01
N ASN A 243 -0.24 21.53 -2.90
CA ASN A 243 0.38 21.26 -1.61
C ASN A 243 -0.64 20.73 -0.62
N VAL A 244 -0.27 19.66 0.10
CA VAL A 244 -1.08 19.07 1.18
C VAL A 244 -0.29 19.12 2.47
N SER A 245 -0.86 19.80 3.47
CA SER A 245 -0.27 19.94 4.80
C SER A 245 -0.38 18.65 5.62
N SER A 246 0.49 18.51 6.62
CA SER A 246 0.43 17.39 7.58
C SER A 246 -0.89 17.33 8.33
N SER A 247 -1.48 18.46 8.67
CA SER A 247 -2.82 18.51 9.29
C SER A 247 -3.90 17.93 8.37
N GLN A 248 -3.88 18.26 7.07
CA GLN A 248 -4.84 17.69 6.12
C GLN A 248 -4.69 16.16 6.00
N VAL A 249 -3.44 15.66 5.97
CA VAL A 249 -3.19 14.22 5.91
C VAL A 249 -3.70 13.52 7.18
N VAL A 250 -3.28 13.99 8.37
CA VAL A 250 -3.68 13.38 9.65
C VAL A 250 -5.20 13.44 9.87
N GLN A 251 -5.87 14.48 9.39
CA GLN A 251 -7.33 14.58 9.42
C GLN A 251 -8.04 13.54 8.53
N ALA A 252 -7.38 12.98 7.52
CA ALA A 252 -7.98 12.03 6.60
C ALA A 252 -7.62 10.56 6.88
N ILE A 253 -6.53 10.32 7.61
CA ILE A 253 -6.07 8.98 8.01
C ILE A 253 -6.33 8.69 9.49
N GLY A 254 -6.13 7.44 9.91
CA GLY A 254 -6.15 7.07 11.34
C GLY A 254 -7.55 6.95 11.96
N TRP A 255 -8.61 7.14 11.19
CA TRP A 255 -9.99 7.02 11.66
C TRP A 255 -10.43 5.59 11.93
N THR A 256 -11.08 5.37 13.06
CA THR A 256 -11.72 4.12 13.46
C THR A 256 -13.17 4.38 13.86
N LYS A 257 -13.95 3.35 14.16
CA LYS A 257 -15.29 3.51 14.77
C LYS A 257 -15.27 4.30 16.09
N ASN A 258 -14.12 4.35 16.77
CA ASN A 258 -13.93 5.03 18.06
C ASN A 258 -13.31 6.44 17.92
N GLY A 259 -13.10 6.93 16.71
CA GLY A 259 -12.42 8.20 16.44
C GLY A 259 -11.04 8.01 15.81
N ASN A 260 -10.24 9.07 15.76
CA ASN A 260 -8.93 9.08 15.11
C ASN A 260 -7.82 8.78 16.13
N TYR A 261 -7.08 7.68 15.96
CA TYR A 261 -6.01 7.28 16.89
C TYR A 261 -4.77 8.21 16.84
N LEU A 262 -4.72 9.13 15.87
CA LEU A 262 -3.71 10.18 15.77
C LEU A 262 -4.21 11.55 16.29
N ALA A 263 -5.41 11.62 16.87
CA ALA A 263 -6.00 12.90 17.30
C ALA A 263 -5.15 13.65 18.36
N ASP A 264 -4.41 12.90 19.18
CA ASP A 264 -3.54 13.46 20.23
C ASP A 264 -2.14 13.83 19.72
N GLU A 265 -1.82 13.55 18.45
CA GLU A 265 -0.52 13.84 17.86
C GLU A 265 -0.49 15.25 17.24
N ASP A 266 0.62 15.99 17.40
CA ASP A 266 0.84 17.20 16.60
C ASP A 266 1.11 16.78 15.15
N PRO A 267 0.22 17.07 14.18
CA PRO A 267 0.37 16.58 12.81
C PRO A 267 1.72 16.93 12.17
N LYS A 268 2.37 18.01 12.63
CA LYS A 268 3.70 18.43 12.14
C LYS A 268 4.80 17.39 12.33
N PHE A 269 4.59 16.32 13.10
CA PHE A 269 5.55 15.21 13.15
C PHE A 269 5.85 14.68 11.73
N LEU A 270 4.87 14.69 10.81
CA LEU A 270 5.05 14.27 9.41
C LEU A 270 6.01 15.16 8.61
N ASP A 271 6.31 16.37 9.09
CA ASP A 271 7.29 17.28 8.48
C ASP A 271 8.71 17.07 9.05
N GLY A 272 8.84 16.23 10.09
CA GLY A 272 10.12 15.89 10.70
C GLY A 272 11.01 15.11 9.74
N GLU A 273 12.33 15.24 9.92
CA GLU A 273 13.36 14.61 9.08
C GLU A 273 13.11 13.12 8.87
N HIS A 274 12.83 12.40 9.95
CA HIS A 274 12.56 10.96 9.92
C HIS A 274 11.39 10.55 9.00
N TYR A 275 10.36 11.39 8.91
CA TYR A 275 9.11 11.11 8.21
C TYR A 275 9.13 11.60 6.76
N LEU A 276 9.74 12.76 6.52
CA LEU A 276 9.76 13.43 5.22
C LEU A 276 11.03 13.14 4.40
N SER A 277 12.08 12.53 4.99
CA SER A 277 13.33 12.28 4.27
C SER A 277 13.14 11.37 3.06
N ILE A 278 13.81 11.67 1.95
CA ILE A 278 13.89 10.83 0.75
C ILE A 278 15.32 10.32 0.54
N GLY A 279 15.52 9.31 -0.29
CA GLY A 279 16.85 8.85 -0.66
C GLY A 279 17.68 9.98 -1.28
N GLU A 280 18.99 9.99 -1.03
CA GLU A 280 19.94 10.92 -1.68
C GLU A 280 19.80 10.87 -3.20
N ARG A 281 19.64 9.67 -3.77
CA ARG A 281 19.38 9.50 -5.19
C ARG A 281 18.02 10.03 -5.61
N THR A 282 16.95 9.71 -4.88
CA THR A 282 15.60 10.21 -5.17
C THR A 282 15.59 11.73 -5.25
N LYS A 283 16.27 12.41 -4.31
CA LYS A 283 16.37 13.86 -4.33
C LYS A 283 17.08 14.36 -5.59
N LYS A 284 18.21 13.75 -5.95
CA LYS A 284 18.97 14.13 -7.14
C LYS A 284 18.13 13.92 -8.41
N ASP A 285 17.52 12.75 -8.57
CA ASP A 285 16.74 12.41 -9.77
C ASP A 285 15.50 13.32 -9.91
N ALA A 286 14.84 13.66 -8.81
CA ALA A 286 13.74 14.63 -8.83
C ALA A 286 14.22 16.04 -9.24
N GLN A 287 15.38 16.49 -8.76
CA GLN A 287 15.97 17.77 -9.18
C GLN A 287 16.30 17.78 -10.67
N ASP A 288 16.97 16.73 -11.16
CA ASP A 288 17.29 16.57 -12.59
C ASP A 288 16.01 16.55 -13.44
N PHE A 289 14.94 15.88 -13.00
CA PHE A 289 13.65 15.88 -13.67
C PHE A 289 13.08 17.29 -13.81
N PHE A 290 13.04 18.07 -12.73
CA PHE A 290 12.48 19.42 -12.76
C PHE A 290 13.31 20.37 -13.64
N ASP A 291 14.63 20.18 -13.71
CA ASP A 291 15.50 20.91 -14.63
C ASP A 291 15.13 20.61 -16.09
N ILE A 292 15.01 19.32 -16.44
CA ILE A 292 14.63 18.86 -17.79
C ILE A 292 13.22 19.33 -18.17
N ARG A 293 12.27 19.24 -17.24
CA ARG A 293 10.88 19.67 -17.47
C ARG A 293 10.82 21.16 -17.75
N GLU A 294 11.48 21.99 -16.95
CA GLU A 294 11.47 23.44 -17.15
C GLU A 294 12.08 23.81 -18.49
N GLU A 295 13.19 23.17 -18.89
CA GLU A 295 13.82 23.38 -20.20
C GLU A 295 12.88 23.00 -21.36
N LYS A 296 12.20 21.86 -21.27
CA LYS A 296 11.36 21.34 -22.37
C LYS A 296 9.97 21.97 -22.45
N THR A 297 9.40 22.39 -21.32
CA THR A 297 7.98 22.78 -21.24
C THR A 297 7.77 24.21 -20.73
N GLY A 298 8.78 24.84 -20.14
CA GLY A 298 8.65 26.13 -19.46
C GLY A 298 7.91 26.08 -18.11
N ILE A 299 7.47 24.90 -17.66
CA ILE A 299 6.79 24.73 -16.36
C ILE A 299 7.83 24.82 -15.24
N LYS A 300 7.57 25.71 -14.26
CA LYS A 300 8.48 25.99 -13.14
C LYS A 300 8.73 24.75 -12.27
N LYS A 301 9.92 24.69 -11.69
CA LYS A 301 10.34 23.61 -10.77
C LYS A 301 9.52 23.58 -9.47
N ASP A 302 9.30 22.38 -8.93
CA ASP A 302 8.83 22.21 -7.56
C ASP A 302 9.91 22.65 -6.56
N LYS A 303 9.60 23.68 -5.75
CA LYS A 303 10.53 24.25 -4.77
C LYS A 303 10.66 23.41 -3.50
N THR A 304 9.78 22.43 -3.29
CA THR A 304 9.78 21.62 -2.06
C THR A 304 10.97 20.67 -2.02
N VAL A 305 11.35 20.06 -3.15
CA VAL A 305 12.44 19.08 -3.25
C VAL A 305 13.75 19.60 -2.66
N ALA A 306 14.13 20.85 -2.95
CA ALA A 306 15.37 21.44 -2.45
C ALA A 306 15.47 21.41 -0.92
N LYS A 307 14.34 21.58 -0.23
CA LYS A 307 14.24 21.64 1.24
C LYS A 307 14.04 20.28 1.89
N MET A 308 13.81 19.22 1.12
CA MET A 308 13.56 17.90 1.69
C MET A 308 14.84 17.33 2.33
N PRO A 309 14.74 16.74 3.53
CA PRO A 309 15.84 16.02 4.13
C PRO A 309 16.18 14.77 3.32
N THR A 310 17.40 14.27 3.48
CA THR A 310 17.87 13.07 2.80
C THR A 310 18.30 12.00 3.78
N HIS A 311 18.20 10.74 3.36
CA HIS A 311 18.80 9.60 4.02
C HIS A 311 19.55 8.75 2.99
N LYS A 312 20.47 7.90 3.48
CA LYS A 312 21.20 6.97 2.61
C LYS A 312 20.23 6.04 1.91
N ASP A 313 20.45 5.82 0.62
CA ASP A 313 19.71 4.84 -0.15
C ASP A 313 19.84 3.45 0.48
N ALA A 314 18.73 2.74 0.63
CA ALA A 314 18.66 1.40 1.16
C ALA A 314 19.21 0.34 0.20
N TYR A 315 19.13 0.58 -1.11
CA TYR A 315 19.65 -0.34 -2.13
C TYR A 315 20.16 0.39 -3.38
N ALA A 316 20.86 -0.34 -4.25
CA ALA A 316 21.47 0.19 -5.47
C ALA A 316 20.42 0.68 -6.50
N ARG A 317 20.81 1.62 -7.35
CA ARG A 317 19.98 2.20 -8.41
C ARG A 317 19.43 1.07 -9.33
N ARG A 318 18.10 1.03 -9.50
CA ARG A 318 17.41 0.10 -10.43
C ARG A 318 17.09 0.74 -11.78
N LEU A 319 16.65 1.99 -11.76
CA LEU A 319 16.31 2.78 -12.95
C LEU A 319 17.52 3.59 -13.40
N PRO A 320 17.68 3.87 -14.70
CA PRO A 320 18.78 4.69 -15.17
C PRO A 320 18.74 6.10 -14.56
N GLU A 321 19.81 6.86 -14.73
CA GLU A 321 19.81 8.28 -14.31
C GLU A 321 18.71 9.06 -15.03
N MET A 322 18.14 10.05 -14.34
CA MET A 322 17.07 10.86 -14.91
C MET A 322 17.51 11.52 -16.23
N GLY A 323 16.67 11.42 -17.26
CA GLY A 323 16.98 11.90 -18.62
C GLY A 323 17.78 10.91 -19.49
N LYS A 324 18.23 9.78 -18.94
CA LYS A 324 18.73 8.66 -19.75
C LYS A 324 17.56 7.78 -20.21
N PRO A 325 17.65 7.15 -21.39
CA PRO A 325 16.63 6.21 -21.84
C PRO A 325 16.43 5.10 -20.82
N ARG A 326 15.17 4.80 -20.50
CA ARG A 326 14.77 3.55 -19.87
C ARG A 326 15.09 2.47 -20.90
N GLU A 327 16.26 1.82 -20.78
CA GLU A 327 16.51 0.58 -21.53
C GLU A 327 15.37 -0.42 -21.22
N ASN A 328 15.27 -1.54 -21.94
CA ASN A 328 14.26 -2.59 -21.71
C ASN A 328 14.37 -3.17 -20.27
N THR A 329 13.95 -2.39 -19.30
CA THR A 329 13.91 -2.68 -17.88
C THR A 329 12.51 -3.18 -17.64
N GLU A 330 12.41 -4.40 -17.10
CA GLU A 330 11.12 -4.98 -16.73
C GLU A 330 10.35 -3.99 -15.84
N GLU A 331 9.04 -3.89 -16.03
CA GLU A 331 8.17 -3.10 -15.16
C GLU A 331 8.42 -3.48 -13.70
N THR A 332 8.54 -2.49 -12.83
CA THR A 332 8.76 -2.75 -11.40
C THR A 332 7.54 -3.40 -10.74
N MET A 333 6.35 -3.18 -11.29
CA MET A 333 5.10 -3.85 -10.95
C MET A 333 4.30 -4.15 -12.23
N SER A 334 4.24 -5.41 -12.62
CA SER A 334 3.31 -5.86 -13.67
C SER A 334 2.01 -6.33 -13.02
N MET A 335 0.89 -5.83 -13.56
CA MET A 335 -0.46 -6.26 -13.18
C MET A 335 -0.87 -7.59 -13.83
N GLY A 336 0.01 -8.18 -14.64
CA GLY A 336 -0.28 -9.36 -15.45
C GLY A 336 -1.56 -9.15 -16.25
N GLN A 337 -2.40 -10.19 -16.29
CA GLN A 337 -3.71 -10.15 -16.95
C GLN A 337 -4.87 -9.93 -15.95
N THR A 338 -4.62 -9.32 -14.80
CA THR A 338 -5.62 -9.19 -13.72
C THR A 338 -6.91 -8.53 -14.19
N ILE A 339 -6.82 -7.40 -14.91
CA ILE A 339 -7.99 -6.66 -15.39
C ILE A 339 -8.77 -7.48 -16.44
N GLU A 340 -8.07 -8.14 -17.36
CA GLU A 340 -8.67 -9.01 -18.37
C GLU A 340 -9.38 -10.21 -17.73
N LYS A 341 -8.76 -10.82 -16.73
CA LYS A 341 -9.34 -11.89 -15.90
C LYS A 341 -10.64 -11.44 -15.26
N TRP A 342 -10.63 -10.29 -14.57
CA TRP A 342 -11.82 -9.75 -13.90
C TRP A 342 -12.94 -9.40 -14.89
N ASN A 343 -12.62 -8.76 -16.00
CA ASN A 343 -13.60 -8.46 -17.05
C ASN A 343 -14.23 -9.76 -17.61
N THR A 344 -13.43 -10.82 -17.79
CA THR A 344 -13.92 -12.12 -18.23
C THR A 344 -14.89 -12.75 -17.22
N ILE A 345 -14.56 -12.70 -15.93
CA ILE A 345 -15.40 -13.25 -14.85
C ILE A 345 -16.74 -12.50 -14.78
N LEU A 346 -16.69 -11.17 -14.77
CA LEU A 346 -17.89 -10.33 -14.73
C LEU A 346 -18.75 -10.51 -15.99
N GLY A 347 -18.12 -10.64 -17.16
CA GLY A 347 -18.78 -10.93 -18.42
C GLY A 347 -19.57 -12.24 -18.38
N LYS A 348 -18.95 -13.35 -17.93
CA LYS A 348 -19.63 -14.66 -17.83
C LYS A 348 -20.86 -14.61 -16.92
N LYS A 349 -20.77 -13.97 -15.75
CA LYS A 349 -21.89 -13.86 -14.80
C LYS A 349 -23.07 -13.07 -15.36
N LEU A 350 -22.83 -12.08 -16.23
CA LEU A 350 -23.88 -11.35 -16.93
C LEU A 350 -24.62 -12.19 -17.99
N TYR A 351 -23.95 -13.19 -18.57
CA TYR A 351 -24.56 -14.10 -19.54
C TYR A 351 -25.31 -15.26 -18.86
N GLU A 352 -24.82 -15.75 -17.74
CA GLU A 352 -25.45 -16.85 -16.98
C GLU A 352 -26.66 -16.40 -16.14
N GLY A 353 -26.79 -15.10 -15.88
CA GLY A 353 -27.94 -14.50 -15.19
C GLY A 353 -29.10 -14.05 -16.10
N ARG A 354 -29.18 -14.55 -17.34
CA ARG A 354 -30.28 -14.30 -18.28
C ARG A 354 -31.14 -15.52 -18.54
#